data_AF-A0A1T4P2S9-F1
#
_entry.id   AF-A0A1T4P2S9-F1
#
_cell.length_a   1.000
_cell.length_b   1.000
_cell.length_c   1.000
_cell.angle_alpha   90.00
_cell.angle_beta   90.00
_cell.angle_gamma   90.00
#
_symmetry.space_group_name_H-M   'P 1'
#
loop_
_entity.id
_entity.type
_entity.pdbx_description
1 polymer ?
#
loop_
_entity_poly.entity_id
_entity_poly.type
_entity_poly.pdbx_seq_one_letter_code
_entity_poly.pdbx_strand_id
1 'polypeptide(L)'
;MIVCIGEALIDFVPTVLGQALRDVETFSKKAGGAPANVAAGIAKLGGKAAFIGKVGADEFGRFLEKTLAELGVDTSGMLFSEEANTGLAFVSLRADGERDFLFYRRPSADMLLRPEEIRQDLLARARIVHFGSVTLISEPAASATLAAVKRAKELGALVAFDPNLRLNLWPSAEMARERILAVLPLADLVKVSEEELEFLAGHAGENREAACQQLLAAGPRLVVVTLGAKGALLCSREQVLQLNGFEVTAIDTTGAGDAFWAAFLTRLEEMLVTGRQLSGLTEGEWQEVLTFANRVGALTTTRPGAIAAIPTRAEVEAELAAAPVTSADYIRQVTVELPEGLLGRSAALFVQTAGKYEALLKIGYQNKLVDAKSILGVMVLGVRPGEQVTLYADGPEAAEALETLTSFLQGKTGSES
;
A
#
# COMPACT_ATOMS: atom_id res chain seq x y z
N MET A 1 7.54 19.78 -1.59
CA MET A 1 6.14 19.30 -1.70
C MET A 1 6.03 18.36 -2.89
N ILE A 2 4.99 17.53 -2.91
CA ILE A 2 4.68 16.60 -3.99
C ILE A 2 3.47 17.14 -4.75
N VAL A 3 3.54 17.21 -6.09
CA VAL A 3 2.43 17.66 -6.93
C VAL A 3 1.89 16.47 -7.73
N CYS A 4 0.63 16.12 -7.53
CA CYS A 4 -0.04 15.04 -8.26
C CYS A 4 -0.87 15.62 -9.41
N ILE A 5 -0.75 15.04 -10.61
CA ILE A 5 -1.39 15.52 -11.84
C ILE A 5 -2.24 14.40 -12.44
N GLY A 6 -3.49 14.71 -12.76
CA GLY A 6 -4.35 13.81 -13.54
C GLY A 6 -5.81 13.89 -13.14
N GLU A 7 -6.47 12.74 -13.09
CA GLU A 7 -7.91 12.65 -12.87
C GLU A 7 -8.30 12.64 -11.39
N ALA A 8 -9.42 13.32 -11.10
CA ALA A 8 -10.22 13.14 -9.90
C ALA A 8 -11.64 12.84 -10.35
N LEU A 9 -12.24 11.79 -9.81
CA LEU A 9 -13.54 11.27 -10.26
C LEU A 9 -14.34 10.70 -9.10
N ILE A 10 -15.61 10.43 -9.35
CA ILE A 10 -16.47 9.76 -8.39
C ILE A 10 -16.47 8.26 -8.63
N ASP A 11 -16.10 7.50 -7.61
CA ASP A 11 -16.34 6.06 -7.56
C ASP A 11 -17.71 5.79 -6.92
N PHE A 12 -18.62 5.18 -7.68
CA PHE A 12 -19.85 4.59 -7.18
C PHE A 12 -19.58 3.13 -6.82
N VAL A 13 -19.40 2.87 -5.53
CA VAL A 13 -19.09 1.55 -4.97
C VAL A 13 -20.40 0.89 -4.52
N PRO A 14 -20.66 -0.37 -4.86
CA PRO A 14 -21.92 -1.02 -4.53
C PRO A 14 -22.00 -1.25 -3.02
N THR A 15 -23.18 -1.02 -2.42
CA THR A 15 -23.37 -1.30 -0.99
C THR A 15 -23.60 -2.79 -0.72
N VAL A 16 -23.89 -3.58 -1.76
CA VAL A 16 -24.02 -5.04 -1.71
C VAL A 16 -23.03 -5.65 -2.70
N LEU A 17 -22.17 -6.53 -2.20
CA LEU A 17 -21.16 -7.23 -3.01
C LEU A 17 -21.72 -8.50 -3.65
N GLY A 18 -21.01 -9.05 -4.64
CA GLY A 18 -21.33 -10.32 -5.29
C GLY A 18 -22.31 -10.21 -6.47
N GLN A 19 -22.70 -8.99 -6.85
CA GLN A 19 -23.67 -8.72 -7.91
C GLN A 19 -22.98 -8.18 -9.17
N ALA A 20 -23.53 -8.52 -10.35
CA ALA A 20 -23.13 -7.87 -11.58
C ALA A 20 -23.67 -6.43 -11.60
N LEU A 21 -22.97 -5.51 -12.28
CA LEU A 21 -23.30 -4.08 -12.23
C LEU A 21 -24.76 -3.75 -12.58
N ARG A 22 -25.35 -4.47 -13.55
CA ARG A 22 -26.76 -4.29 -13.96
C ARG A 22 -27.78 -4.63 -12.86
N ASP A 23 -27.38 -5.41 -11.87
CA ASP A 23 -28.22 -5.92 -10.78
C ASP A 23 -27.99 -5.13 -9.48
N VAL A 24 -27.04 -4.19 -9.45
CA VAL A 24 -26.78 -3.33 -8.29
C VAL A 24 -27.79 -2.18 -8.26
N GLU A 25 -28.60 -2.13 -7.21
CA GLU A 25 -29.60 -1.07 -7.02
C GLU A 25 -29.06 0.15 -6.26
N THR A 26 -28.06 -0.05 -5.40
CA THR A 26 -27.61 0.95 -4.44
C THR A 26 -26.09 1.12 -4.47
N PHE A 27 -25.67 2.37 -4.61
CA PHE A 27 -24.26 2.76 -4.66
C PHE A 27 -23.96 3.81 -3.60
N SER A 28 -22.79 3.68 -3.00
CA SER A 28 -22.18 4.72 -2.17
C SER A 28 -21.19 5.51 -3.00
N LYS A 29 -21.36 6.83 -3.01
CA LYS A 29 -20.40 7.75 -3.64
C LYS A 29 -19.12 7.85 -2.82
N LYS A 30 -17.98 7.70 -3.47
CA LYS A 30 -16.64 7.89 -2.91
C LYS A 30 -15.83 8.82 -3.81
N ALA A 31 -14.90 9.58 -3.21
CA ALA A 31 -13.89 10.29 -3.96
C ALA A 31 -12.83 9.29 -4.46
N GLY A 32 -12.42 9.44 -5.72
CA GLY A 32 -11.48 8.56 -6.40
C GLY A 32 -10.66 9.27 -7.47
N GLY A 33 -9.97 8.46 -8.28
CA GLY A 33 -8.93 8.90 -9.21
C GLY A 33 -7.54 8.62 -8.64
N ALA A 34 -6.67 7.92 -9.37
CA ALA A 34 -5.43 7.40 -8.81
C ALA A 34 -4.48 8.54 -8.34
N PRO A 35 -4.23 9.61 -9.14
CA PRO A 35 -3.42 10.73 -8.68
C PRO A 35 -4.06 11.49 -7.50
N ALA A 36 -5.39 11.55 -7.43
CA ALA A 36 -6.11 12.18 -6.32
C ALA A 36 -5.98 11.36 -5.02
N ASN A 37 -6.06 10.03 -5.12
CA ASN A 37 -5.83 9.11 -4.01
C ASN A 37 -4.40 9.24 -3.47
N VAL A 38 -3.40 9.36 -4.36
CA VAL A 38 -2.00 9.57 -3.96
C VAL A 38 -1.84 10.91 -3.24
N ALA A 39 -2.41 12.01 -3.77
CA ALA A 39 -2.37 13.31 -3.12
C ALA A 39 -2.99 13.30 -1.71
N ALA A 40 -4.16 12.69 -1.59
CA ALA A 40 -4.86 12.49 -0.32
C ALA A 40 -4.03 11.65 0.66
N GLY A 41 -3.41 10.57 0.17
CA GLY A 41 -2.56 9.71 0.97
C GLY A 41 -1.33 10.43 1.52
N ILE A 42 -0.66 11.24 0.69
CA ILE A 42 0.49 12.05 1.11
C ILE A 42 0.07 12.99 2.25
N ALA A 43 -1.07 13.68 2.11
CA ALA A 43 -1.56 14.61 3.12
C ALA A 43 -1.92 13.90 4.44
N LYS A 44 -2.61 12.74 4.39
CA LYS A 44 -2.93 11.94 5.58
C LYS A 44 -1.69 11.40 6.31
N LEU A 45 -0.60 11.20 5.59
CA LEU A 45 0.69 10.79 6.16
C LEU A 45 1.53 11.97 6.65
N GLY A 46 0.99 13.20 6.63
CA GLY A 46 1.65 14.42 7.11
C GLY A 46 2.57 15.09 6.08
N GLY A 47 2.59 14.60 4.84
CA GLY A 47 3.32 15.19 3.73
C GLY A 47 2.62 16.41 3.14
N LYS A 48 3.35 17.20 2.35
CA LYS A 48 2.80 18.36 1.63
C LYS A 48 2.44 17.96 0.20
N ALA A 49 1.15 17.90 -0.10
CA ALA A 49 0.62 17.58 -1.43
C ALA A 49 -0.07 18.78 -2.08
N ALA A 50 0.01 18.88 -3.40
CA ALA A 50 -0.91 19.65 -4.23
C ALA A 50 -1.49 18.75 -5.33
N PHE A 51 -2.66 19.13 -5.83
CA PHE A 51 -3.29 18.45 -6.94
C PHE A 51 -3.55 19.40 -8.11
N ILE A 52 -3.12 18.99 -9.31
CA ILE A 52 -3.40 19.67 -10.58
C ILE A 52 -4.30 18.77 -11.41
N GLY A 53 -5.49 19.25 -11.74
CA GLY A 53 -6.46 18.50 -12.52
C GLY A 53 -7.70 19.32 -12.81
N LYS A 54 -8.63 18.74 -13.55
CA LYS A 54 -9.86 19.42 -13.96
C LYS A 54 -11.07 18.55 -13.66
N VAL A 55 -12.03 19.10 -12.94
CA VAL A 55 -13.32 18.47 -12.59
C VAL A 55 -14.46 19.27 -13.20
N GLY A 56 -15.68 18.73 -13.24
CA GLY A 56 -16.83 19.48 -13.76
C GLY A 56 -17.23 20.59 -12.79
N ALA A 57 -17.82 21.66 -13.31
CA ALA A 57 -18.47 22.72 -12.53
C ALA A 57 -19.80 22.24 -11.90
N ASP A 58 -19.77 21.06 -11.28
CA ASP A 58 -20.91 20.33 -10.72
C ASP A 58 -20.67 19.95 -9.25
N GLU A 59 -21.70 19.42 -8.59
CA GLU A 59 -21.63 19.05 -7.17
C GLU A 59 -20.63 17.92 -6.89
N PHE A 60 -20.32 17.10 -7.89
CA PHE A 60 -19.29 16.06 -7.75
C PHE A 60 -17.89 16.66 -7.79
N GLY A 61 -17.64 17.63 -8.66
CA GLY A 61 -16.38 18.36 -8.71
C GLY A 61 -16.15 19.14 -7.42
N ARG A 62 -17.17 19.85 -6.92
CA ARG A 62 -17.10 20.57 -5.63
C ARG A 62 -16.86 19.61 -4.46
N PHE A 63 -17.49 18.44 -4.49
CA PHE A 63 -17.24 17.41 -3.48
C PHE A 63 -15.80 16.92 -3.50
N LEU A 64 -15.20 16.70 -4.68
CA LEU A 64 -13.82 16.23 -4.81
C LEU A 64 -12.83 17.29 -4.30
N GLU A 65 -12.98 18.54 -4.73
CA GLU A 65 -12.15 19.65 -4.24
C GLU A 65 -12.25 19.78 -2.73
N LYS A 66 -13.48 19.81 -2.19
CA LYS A 66 -13.72 19.88 -0.74
C LYS A 66 -13.05 18.72 0.00
N THR A 67 -13.20 17.49 -0.50
CA THR A 67 -12.62 16.30 0.14
C THR A 67 -11.10 16.39 0.20
N LEU A 68 -10.44 16.80 -0.88
CA LEU A 68 -8.98 16.96 -0.91
C LEU A 68 -8.52 18.12 -0.03
N ALA A 69 -9.22 19.25 -0.04
CA ALA A 69 -8.91 20.42 0.78
C ALA A 69 -9.05 20.12 2.29
N GLU A 70 -10.10 19.40 2.70
CA GLU A 70 -10.30 18.98 4.09
C GLU A 70 -9.19 18.03 4.60
N LEU A 71 -8.56 17.28 3.70
CA LEU A 71 -7.40 16.44 4.01
C LEU A 71 -6.08 17.23 4.02
N GLY A 72 -6.08 18.51 3.64
CA GLY A 72 -4.90 19.37 3.62
C GLY A 72 -4.12 19.36 2.30
N VAL A 73 -4.71 18.86 1.21
CA VAL A 73 -4.12 18.98 -0.14
C VAL A 73 -4.29 20.41 -0.65
N ASP A 74 -3.24 21.02 -1.22
CA ASP A 74 -3.35 22.29 -1.95
C ASP A 74 -4.11 22.06 -3.27
N THR A 75 -5.38 22.46 -3.29
CA THR A 75 -6.29 22.33 -4.44
C THR A 75 -6.26 23.54 -5.37
N SER A 76 -5.31 24.48 -5.23
CA SER A 76 -5.24 25.66 -6.10
C SER A 76 -4.93 25.34 -7.57
N GLY A 77 -4.53 24.10 -7.87
CA GLY A 77 -4.37 23.54 -9.20
C GLY A 77 -5.61 22.80 -9.74
N MET A 78 -6.69 22.72 -8.96
CA MET A 78 -7.97 22.15 -9.42
C MET A 78 -8.77 23.19 -10.18
N LEU A 79 -9.15 22.85 -11.40
CA LEU A 79 -9.98 23.69 -12.25
C LEU A 79 -11.37 23.08 -12.42
N PHE A 80 -12.34 23.95 -12.64
CA PHE A 80 -13.73 23.57 -12.89
C PHE A 80 -14.06 23.82 -14.37
N SER A 81 -14.60 22.80 -15.02
CA SER A 81 -14.99 22.83 -16.43
C SER A 81 -16.49 23.04 -16.57
N GLU A 82 -16.90 24.02 -17.36
CA GLU A 82 -18.27 24.16 -17.85
C GLU A 82 -18.51 23.33 -19.13
N GLU A 83 -17.45 22.76 -19.72
CA GLU A 83 -17.50 22.01 -20.99
C GLU A 83 -17.90 20.53 -20.80
N ALA A 84 -17.65 19.95 -19.62
CA ALA A 84 -17.94 18.56 -19.31
C ALA A 84 -18.10 18.33 -17.81
N ASN A 85 -18.89 17.33 -17.44
CA ASN A 85 -19.10 16.95 -16.05
C ASN A 85 -17.88 16.21 -15.47
N THR A 86 -17.85 16.12 -14.14
CA THR A 86 -16.93 15.28 -13.39
C THR A 86 -17.08 13.81 -13.81
N GLY A 87 -15.95 13.12 -14.01
CA GLY A 87 -15.94 11.71 -14.39
C GLY A 87 -16.58 10.84 -13.32
N LEU A 88 -17.30 9.79 -13.74
CA LEU A 88 -17.89 8.80 -12.85
C LEU A 88 -17.38 7.41 -13.21
N ALA A 89 -17.11 6.59 -12.20
CA ALA A 89 -16.79 5.18 -12.34
C ALA A 89 -17.77 4.38 -11.48
N PHE A 90 -18.46 3.42 -12.09
CA PHE A 90 -19.28 2.46 -11.37
C PHE A 90 -18.50 1.17 -11.22
N VAL A 91 -18.38 0.72 -9.97
CA VAL A 91 -17.65 -0.50 -9.63
C VAL A 91 -18.66 -1.60 -9.36
N SER A 92 -18.36 -2.83 -9.75
CA SER A 92 -19.02 -4.00 -9.19
C SER A 92 -17.99 -5.07 -8.84
N LEU A 93 -18.21 -5.78 -7.73
CA LEU A 93 -17.43 -6.94 -7.34
C LEU A 93 -18.34 -8.15 -7.48
N ARG A 94 -18.08 -8.98 -8.50
CA ARG A 94 -18.86 -10.19 -8.77
C ARG A 94 -18.50 -11.28 -7.76
N ALA A 95 -19.36 -12.28 -7.62
CA ALA A 95 -19.18 -13.36 -6.63
C ALA A 95 -17.92 -14.22 -6.86
N ASP A 96 -17.40 -14.23 -8.09
CA ASP A 96 -16.13 -14.85 -8.49
C ASP A 96 -14.89 -14.00 -8.13
N GLY A 97 -15.09 -12.80 -7.57
CA GLY A 97 -14.04 -11.86 -7.23
C GLY A 97 -13.62 -10.94 -8.38
N GLU A 98 -14.20 -11.09 -9.58
CA GLU A 98 -13.92 -10.18 -10.69
C GLU A 98 -14.48 -8.79 -10.40
N ARG A 99 -13.63 -7.78 -10.61
CA ARG A 99 -14.02 -6.37 -10.53
C ARG A 99 -14.37 -5.86 -11.93
N ASP A 100 -15.58 -5.35 -12.10
CA ASP A 100 -15.99 -4.65 -13.31
C ASP A 100 -16.04 -3.15 -13.06
N PHE A 101 -15.57 -2.37 -14.04
CA PHE A 101 -15.54 -0.92 -14.00
C PHE A 101 -16.23 -0.35 -15.24
N LEU A 102 -17.34 0.37 -15.02
CA LEU A 102 -18.01 1.14 -16.05
C LEU A 102 -17.72 2.63 -15.86
N PHE A 103 -16.97 3.20 -16.80
CA PHE A 103 -16.59 4.61 -16.77
C PHE A 103 -17.52 5.49 -17.63
N TYR A 104 -18.10 6.51 -17.00
CA TYR A 104 -18.75 7.63 -17.67
C TYR A 104 -17.71 8.74 -17.90
N ARG A 105 -16.93 8.56 -18.97
CA ARG A 105 -15.77 9.38 -19.35
C ARG A 105 -15.79 9.68 -20.86
N ARG A 106 -16.83 10.37 -21.36
CA ARG A 106 -17.04 10.63 -22.80
C ARG A 106 -17.75 11.98 -23.14
N PRO A 107 -17.03 13.12 -23.12
CA PRO A 107 -15.84 13.38 -22.34
C PRO A 107 -16.22 13.64 -20.87
N SER A 108 -15.26 13.48 -19.95
CA SER A 108 -15.32 14.07 -18.61
C SER A 108 -14.30 15.21 -18.50
N ALA A 109 -14.47 16.08 -17.49
CA ALA A 109 -13.67 17.29 -17.33
C ALA A 109 -12.15 17.06 -17.27
N ASP A 110 -11.69 15.95 -16.67
CA ASP A 110 -10.27 15.62 -16.54
C ASP A 110 -9.58 15.41 -17.90
N MET A 111 -10.35 15.03 -18.92
CA MET A 111 -9.86 14.88 -20.30
C MET A 111 -9.58 16.23 -20.97
N LEU A 112 -10.10 17.33 -20.42
CA LEU A 112 -10.10 18.66 -21.02
C LEU A 112 -9.09 19.62 -20.36
N LEU A 113 -8.17 19.10 -19.55
CA LEU A 113 -7.05 19.88 -19.01
C LEU A 113 -6.11 20.27 -20.15
N ARG A 114 -5.80 21.56 -20.29
CA ARG A 114 -4.94 22.11 -21.35
C ARG A 114 -3.55 22.48 -20.82
N PRO A 115 -2.49 22.46 -21.65
CA PRO A 115 -1.15 22.86 -21.23
C PRO A 115 -1.06 24.25 -20.61
N GLU A 116 -1.84 25.21 -21.12
CA GLU A 116 -1.86 26.60 -20.66
C GLU A 116 -2.52 26.76 -19.28
N GLU A 117 -3.31 25.78 -18.88
CA GLU A 117 -4.02 25.74 -17.59
C GLU A 117 -3.12 25.22 -16.44
N ILE A 118 -1.92 24.71 -16.76
CA ILE A 118 -0.99 24.18 -15.77
C ILE A 118 -0.38 25.31 -14.92
N ARG A 119 -0.63 25.23 -13.62
CA ARG A 119 -0.13 26.17 -12.60
C ARG A 119 1.38 26.08 -12.40
N GLN A 120 2.10 27.01 -13.02
CA GLN A 120 3.57 27.06 -13.00
C GLN A 120 4.17 27.25 -11.60
N ASP A 121 3.46 27.96 -10.71
CA ASP A 121 3.88 28.19 -9.33
C ASP A 121 3.81 26.93 -8.45
N LEU A 122 2.92 25.98 -8.78
CA LEU A 122 2.91 24.66 -8.13
C LEU A 122 4.10 23.82 -8.58
N LEU A 123 4.39 23.81 -9.89
CA LEU A 123 5.56 23.10 -10.43
C LEU A 123 6.87 23.64 -9.86
N ALA A 124 7.01 24.96 -9.69
CA ALA A 124 8.20 25.59 -9.12
C ALA A 124 8.45 25.22 -7.64
N ARG A 125 7.42 24.79 -6.90
CA ARG A 125 7.53 24.33 -5.51
C ARG A 125 7.69 22.82 -5.40
N ALA A 126 7.50 22.09 -6.49
CA ALA A 126 7.53 20.64 -6.52
C ALA A 126 8.97 20.11 -6.31
N ARG A 127 9.12 19.18 -5.36
CA ARG A 127 10.31 18.30 -5.29
C ARG A 127 10.08 17.01 -6.06
N ILE A 128 8.83 16.57 -6.09
CA ILE A 128 8.37 15.39 -6.83
C ILE A 128 7.08 15.77 -7.55
N VAL A 129 6.97 15.39 -8.83
CA VAL A 129 5.71 15.42 -9.58
C VAL A 129 5.26 14.00 -9.86
N HIS A 130 4.03 13.69 -9.50
CA HIS A 130 3.41 12.39 -9.70
C HIS A 130 2.28 12.44 -10.71
N PHE A 131 2.17 11.45 -11.58
CA PHE A 131 1.05 11.27 -12.51
C PHE A 131 0.88 9.79 -12.88
N GLY A 132 -0.27 9.44 -13.47
CA GLY A 132 -0.55 8.10 -13.99
C GLY A 132 -0.89 8.06 -15.48
N SER A 133 -1.23 6.88 -16.01
CA SER A 133 -1.41 6.74 -17.48
C SER A 133 -2.77 7.22 -18.00
N VAL A 134 -3.80 7.33 -17.15
CA VAL A 134 -5.17 7.71 -17.56
C VAL A 134 -5.22 9.10 -18.21
N THR A 135 -4.40 10.04 -17.72
CA THR A 135 -4.28 11.38 -18.31
C THR A 135 -3.59 11.37 -19.69
N LEU A 136 -2.87 10.30 -20.05
CA LEU A 136 -2.18 10.16 -21.33
C LEU A 136 -3.07 9.61 -22.46
N ILE A 137 -4.33 9.28 -22.18
CA ILE A 137 -5.23 8.60 -23.13
C ILE A 137 -5.69 9.56 -24.23
N SER A 138 -6.11 10.77 -23.86
CA SER A 138 -6.80 11.70 -24.76
C SER A 138 -6.18 13.09 -24.71
N GLU A 139 -6.21 13.77 -25.85
CA GLU A 139 -5.94 15.21 -25.91
C GLU A 139 -7.15 16.03 -25.45
N PRO A 140 -6.95 17.23 -24.87
CA PRO A 140 -5.67 17.91 -24.62
C PRO A 140 -4.91 17.47 -23.35
N ALA A 141 -5.50 16.61 -22.50
CA ALA A 141 -4.92 16.24 -21.20
C ALA A 141 -3.54 15.57 -21.32
N ALA A 142 -3.33 14.73 -22.34
CA ALA A 142 -2.04 14.09 -22.57
C ALA A 142 -0.93 15.11 -22.80
N SER A 143 -1.15 16.08 -23.70
CA SER A 143 -0.20 17.18 -23.91
C SER A 143 0.01 18.03 -22.67
N ALA A 144 -1.04 18.30 -21.90
CA ALA A 144 -0.96 19.08 -20.67
C ALA A 144 -0.05 18.41 -19.62
N THR A 145 -0.27 17.12 -19.38
CA THR A 145 0.54 16.32 -18.43
C THR A 145 1.99 16.23 -18.89
N LEU A 146 2.25 15.94 -20.17
CA LEU A 146 3.62 15.86 -20.68
C LEU A 146 4.35 17.21 -20.60
N ALA A 147 3.66 18.32 -20.87
CA ALA A 147 4.22 19.66 -20.70
C ALA A 147 4.55 19.96 -19.23
N ALA A 148 3.64 19.63 -18.31
CA ALA A 148 3.85 19.81 -16.88
C ALA A 148 5.04 19.00 -16.34
N VAL A 149 5.14 17.72 -16.74
CA VAL A 149 6.22 16.82 -16.33
C VAL A 149 7.58 17.30 -16.84
N LYS A 150 7.67 17.67 -18.12
CA LYS A 150 8.91 18.23 -18.69
C LYS A 150 9.32 19.50 -17.96
N ARG A 151 8.37 20.40 -17.72
CA ARG A 151 8.62 21.67 -17.02
C ARG A 151 9.06 21.45 -15.58
N ALA A 152 8.45 20.51 -14.87
CA ALA A 152 8.85 20.17 -13.51
C ALA A 152 10.29 19.63 -13.46
N LYS A 153 10.67 18.80 -14.43
CA LYS A 153 12.03 18.26 -14.54
C LYS A 153 13.07 19.36 -14.80
N GLU A 154 12.75 20.33 -15.67
CA GLU A 154 13.58 21.53 -15.88
C GLU A 154 13.77 22.36 -14.60
N LEU A 155 12.75 22.38 -13.74
CA LEU A 155 12.78 23.05 -12.43
C LEU A 155 13.45 22.22 -11.33
N GLY A 156 13.97 21.03 -11.66
CA GLY A 156 14.72 20.16 -10.76
C GLY A 156 13.86 19.19 -9.93
N ALA A 157 12.57 19.07 -10.21
CA ALA A 157 11.72 18.06 -9.56
C ALA A 157 12.02 16.65 -10.09
N LEU A 158 11.91 15.65 -9.21
CA LEU A 158 11.85 14.24 -9.63
C LEU A 158 10.49 13.93 -10.23
N VAL A 159 10.47 13.08 -11.25
CA VAL A 159 9.23 12.63 -11.90
C VAL A 159 8.89 11.21 -11.43
N ALA A 160 7.73 11.05 -10.80
CA ALA A 160 7.20 9.78 -10.29
C ALA A 160 6.00 9.31 -11.10
N PHE A 161 6.11 8.16 -11.76
CA PHE A 161 5.08 7.64 -12.65
C PHE A 161 4.53 6.31 -12.14
N ASP A 162 3.21 6.21 -11.96
CA ASP A 162 2.50 4.96 -11.72
C ASP A 162 1.54 4.75 -12.89
N PRO A 163 1.82 3.84 -13.86
CA PRO A 163 0.93 3.64 -14.99
C PRO A 163 -0.52 3.42 -14.56
N ASN A 164 -0.75 2.69 -13.45
CA ASN A 164 -2.07 2.42 -12.89
C ASN A 164 -3.05 2.03 -14.01
N LEU A 165 -2.66 1.04 -14.81
CA LEU A 165 -3.23 0.71 -16.10
C LEU A 165 -4.72 0.38 -15.98
N ARG A 166 -5.52 0.99 -16.86
CA ARG A 166 -6.97 0.74 -17.00
C ARG A 166 -7.28 0.42 -18.44
N LEU A 167 -6.99 -0.82 -18.87
CA LEU A 167 -7.12 -1.25 -20.28
C LEU A 167 -8.48 -0.89 -20.91
N ASN A 168 -9.58 -0.95 -20.15
CA ASN A 168 -10.92 -0.61 -20.63
C ASN A 168 -11.10 0.86 -21.06
N LEU A 169 -10.20 1.76 -20.65
CA LEU A 169 -10.20 3.17 -21.07
C LEU A 169 -9.36 3.41 -22.33
N TRP A 170 -8.48 2.46 -22.68
CA TRP A 170 -7.58 2.58 -23.82
C TRP A 170 -8.25 2.07 -25.10
N PRO A 171 -7.97 2.67 -26.27
CA PRO A 171 -8.46 2.16 -27.55
C PRO A 171 -7.98 0.74 -27.86
N SER A 172 -6.76 0.38 -27.42
CA SER A 172 -6.23 -0.97 -27.47
C SER A 172 -5.10 -1.16 -26.45
N ALA A 173 -4.79 -2.42 -26.13
CA ALA A 173 -3.69 -2.77 -25.24
C ALA A 173 -2.33 -2.34 -25.82
N GLU A 174 -2.16 -2.47 -27.14
CA GLU A 174 -0.93 -2.07 -27.85
C GLU A 174 -0.69 -0.57 -27.71
N MET A 175 -1.74 0.25 -27.90
CA MET A 175 -1.65 1.70 -27.75
C MET A 175 -1.35 2.09 -26.29
N ALA A 176 -1.95 1.41 -25.32
CA ALA A 176 -1.64 1.62 -23.90
C ALA A 176 -0.15 1.37 -23.64
N ARG A 177 0.36 0.22 -24.07
CA ARG A 177 1.76 -0.17 -23.90
C ARG A 177 2.71 0.81 -24.58
N GLU A 178 2.45 1.17 -25.84
CA GLU A 178 3.28 2.11 -26.60
C GLU A 178 3.38 3.47 -25.88
N ARG A 179 2.25 4.05 -25.47
CA ARG A 179 2.25 5.36 -24.81
C ARG A 179 2.89 5.32 -23.43
N ILE A 180 2.66 4.27 -22.65
CA ILE A 180 3.28 4.12 -21.33
C ILE A 180 4.79 3.99 -21.47
N LEU A 181 5.28 3.16 -22.39
CA LEU A 181 6.72 2.99 -22.64
C LEU A 181 7.37 4.29 -23.13
N ALA A 182 6.69 5.07 -23.98
CA ALA A 182 7.20 6.34 -24.49
C ALA A 182 7.42 7.42 -23.40
N VAL A 183 6.80 7.25 -22.22
CA VAL A 183 6.92 8.19 -21.09
C VAL A 183 8.04 7.80 -20.12
N LEU A 184 8.50 6.55 -20.13
CA LEU A 184 9.56 6.08 -19.24
C LEU A 184 10.84 6.93 -19.27
N PRO A 185 11.32 7.47 -20.41
CA PRO A 185 12.48 8.36 -20.44
C PRO A 185 12.31 9.67 -19.63
N LEU A 186 11.08 10.08 -19.36
CA LEU A 186 10.79 11.29 -18.58
C LEU A 186 10.73 10.99 -17.07
N ALA A 187 10.37 9.76 -16.69
CA ALA A 187 10.20 9.33 -15.31
C ALA A 187 11.55 9.03 -14.64
N ASP A 188 11.72 9.50 -13.40
CA ASP A 188 12.87 9.14 -12.54
C ASP A 188 12.53 7.93 -11.66
N LEU A 189 11.28 7.87 -11.19
CA LEU A 189 10.74 6.82 -10.35
C LEU A 189 9.53 6.20 -11.06
N VAL A 190 9.49 4.89 -11.18
CA VAL A 190 8.35 4.17 -11.74
C VAL A 190 7.83 3.17 -10.72
N LYS A 191 6.52 3.15 -10.48
CA LYS A 191 5.86 2.09 -9.73
C LYS A 191 4.92 1.31 -10.65
N VAL A 192 4.96 -0.01 -10.56
CA VAL A 192 4.11 -0.93 -11.32
C VAL A 192 3.61 -2.05 -10.40
N SER A 193 2.48 -2.65 -10.73
CA SER A 193 2.12 -3.97 -10.19
C SER A 193 2.93 -5.09 -10.86
N GLU A 194 2.84 -6.30 -10.33
CA GLU A 194 3.41 -7.49 -10.96
C GLU A 194 2.85 -7.70 -12.38
N GLU A 195 1.53 -7.56 -12.54
CA GLU A 195 0.84 -7.72 -13.82
C GLU A 195 1.20 -6.61 -14.81
N GLU A 196 1.34 -5.36 -14.34
CA GLU A 196 1.78 -4.23 -15.17
C GLU A 196 3.22 -4.39 -15.63
N LEU A 197 4.10 -4.92 -14.77
CA LEU A 197 5.48 -5.21 -15.13
C LEU A 197 5.56 -6.21 -16.28
N GLU A 198 4.84 -7.33 -16.18
CA GLU A 198 4.77 -8.35 -17.23
C GLU A 198 4.20 -7.77 -18.54
N PHE A 199 3.12 -7.00 -18.44
CA PHE A 199 2.51 -6.34 -19.59
C PHE A 199 3.47 -5.39 -20.33
N LEU A 200 4.21 -4.57 -19.58
CA LEU A 200 5.15 -3.61 -20.16
C LEU A 200 6.41 -4.28 -20.68
N ALA A 201 6.93 -5.28 -19.96
CA ALA A 201 8.11 -6.04 -20.40
C ALA A 201 7.81 -6.87 -21.66
N GLY A 202 6.56 -7.33 -21.83
CA GLY A 202 6.10 -8.08 -23.00
C GLY A 202 6.30 -9.59 -22.90
N HIS A 203 6.58 -10.10 -21.70
CA HIS A 203 6.73 -11.52 -21.39
C HIS A 203 6.12 -11.82 -20.02
N ALA A 204 5.44 -12.96 -19.91
CA ALA A 204 4.75 -13.38 -18.68
C ALA A 204 5.58 -14.47 -17.97
N GLY A 205 5.71 -14.38 -16.64
CA GLY A 205 6.36 -15.43 -15.83
C GLY A 205 7.89 -15.50 -15.90
N GLU A 206 8.58 -14.49 -16.45
CA GLU A 206 10.05 -14.40 -16.41
C GLU A 206 10.57 -13.84 -15.07
N ASN A 207 11.90 -13.83 -14.92
CA ASN A 207 12.57 -13.25 -13.76
C ASN A 207 12.18 -11.77 -13.59
N ARG A 208 11.43 -11.44 -12.52
CA ARG A 208 11.00 -10.07 -12.17
C ARG A 208 12.14 -9.05 -12.21
N GLU A 209 13.34 -9.47 -11.80
CA GLU A 209 14.53 -8.63 -11.84
C GLU A 209 14.90 -8.25 -13.28
N ALA A 210 14.89 -9.20 -14.21
CA ALA A 210 15.17 -8.94 -15.62
C ALA A 210 14.15 -8.00 -16.25
N ALA A 211 12.86 -8.19 -15.95
CA ALA A 211 11.80 -7.27 -16.39
C ALA A 211 12.00 -5.85 -15.83
N CYS A 212 12.40 -5.73 -14.57
CA CYS A 212 12.73 -4.44 -13.97
C CYS A 212 13.95 -3.78 -14.66
N GLN A 213 14.99 -4.56 -14.95
CA GLN A 213 16.17 -4.05 -15.67
C GLN A 213 15.82 -3.56 -17.08
N GLN A 214 14.88 -4.21 -17.77
CA GLN A 214 14.36 -3.73 -19.06
C GLN A 214 13.69 -2.36 -18.93
N LEU A 215 12.85 -2.16 -17.90
CA LEU A 215 12.23 -0.85 -17.65
C LEU A 215 13.28 0.21 -17.27
N LEU A 216 14.24 -0.13 -16.40
CA LEU A 216 15.35 0.77 -16.01
C LEU A 216 16.20 1.21 -17.22
N ALA A 217 16.43 0.30 -18.17
CA ALA A 217 17.14 0.62 -19.41
C ALA A 217 16.40 1.63 -20.29
N ALA A 218 15.08 1.77 -20.13
CA ALA A 218 14.26 2.72 -20.87
C ALA A 218 14.28 4.15 -20.30
N GLY A 219 14.89 4.39 -19.13
CA GLY A 219 15.02 5.75 -18.58
C GLY A 219 15.02 5.87 -17.05
N PRO A 220 14.08 5.25 -16.33
CA PRO A 220 13.94 5.40 -14.89
C PRO A 220 15.22 5.07 -14.11
N ARG A 221 15.41 5.77 -13.01
CA ARG A 221 16.49 5.51 -12.05
C ARG A 221 16.09 4.45 -11.04
N LEU A 222 14.79 4.33 -10.79
CA LEU A 222 14.20 3.41 -9.84
C LEU A 222 12.90 2.83 -10.40
N VAL A 223 12.73 1.52 -10.26
CA VAL A 223 11.48 0.80 -10.52
C VAL A 223 11.05 0.12 -9.22
N VAL A 224 9.81 0.33 -8.80
CA VAL A 224 9.21 -0.30 -7.61
C VAL A 224 8.04 -1.17 -8.06
N VAL A 225 8.09 -2.46 -7.78
CA VAL A 225 7.05 -3.43 -8.13
C VAL A 225 6.28 -3.79 -6.88
N THR A 226 4.99 -3.54 -6.85
CA THR A 226 4.11 -4.02 -5.78
C THR A 226 3.68 -5.45 -6.07
N LEU A 227 3.88 -6.35 -5.11
CA LEU A 227 3.64 -7.80 -5.23
C LEU A 227 2.44 -8.27 -4.39
N GLY A 228 1.49 -7.37 -4.11
CA GLY A 228 0.35 -7.63 -3.23
C GLY A 228 0.79 -8.09 -1.84
N ALA A 229 0.23 -9.20 -1.37
CA ALA A 229 0.58 -9.78 -0.06
C ALA A 229 2.06 -10.22 0.05
N LYS A 230 2.77 -10.40 -1.07
CA LYS A 230 4.19 -10.75 -1.08
C LYS A 230 5.11 -9.55 -0.84
N GLY A 231 4.56 -8.34 -0.73
CA GLY A 231 5.29 -7.12 -0.42
C GLY A 231 5.69 -6.32 -1.65
N ALA A 232 6.95 -5.93 -1.73
CA ALA A 232 7.43 -5.06 -2.81
C ALA A 232 8.89 -5.36 -3.19
N LEU A 233 9.20 -5.11 -4.45
CA LEU A 233 10.54 -5.20 -5.03
C LEU A 233 10.96 -3.82 -5.51
N LEU A 234 12.13 -3.35 -5.08
CA LEU A 234 12.76 -2.14 -5.56
C LEU A 234 13.96 -2.52 -6.40
N CYS A 235 14.04 -1.98 -7.61
CA CYS A 235 15.13 -2.20 -8.54
C CYS A 235 15.72 -0.86 -8.96
N SER A 236 17.05 -0.81 -8.96
CA SER A 236 17.84 0.26 -9.55
C SER A 236 18.96 -0.37 -10.39
N ARG A 237 19.83 0.47 -10.97
CA ARG A 237 21.03 -0.02 -11.68
C ARG A 237 22.05 -0.69 -10.76
N GLU A 238 22.04 -0.37 -9.47
CA GLU A 238 23.09 -0.77 -8.52
C GLU A 238 22.62 -1.84 -7.54
N GLN A 239 21.32 -1.92 -7.29
CA GLN A 239 20.76 -2.79 -6.26
C GLN A 239 19.34 -3.25 -6.59
N VAL A 240 19.01 -4.41 -6.02
CA VAL A 240 17.69 -5.02 -6.02
C VAL A 240 17.37 -5.37 -4.57
N LEU A 241 16.26 -4.84 -4.06
CA LEU A 241 15.82 -5.01 -2.68
C LEU A 241 14.38 -5.50 -2.67
N GLN A 242 14.14 -6.66 -2.09
CA GLN A 242 12.79 -7.19 -1.92
C GLN A 242 12.44 -7.26 -0.44
N LEU A 243 11.28 -6.72 -0.07
CA LEU A 243 10.71 -6.86 1.27
C LEU A 243 9.40 -7.62 1.21
N ASN A 244 9.20 -8.52 2.17
CA ASN A 244 7.95 -9.23 2.35
C ASN A 244 6.81 -8.27 2.72
N GLY A 245 5.58 -8.66 2.38
CA GLY A 245 4.38 -7.94 2.78
C GLY A 245 4.06 -8.16 4.26
N PHE A 246 3.11 -7.39 4.76
CA PHE A 246 2.55 -7.59 6.09
C PHE A 246 1.30 -8.45 6.00
N GLU A 247 1.22 -9.48 6.84
CA GLU A 247 0.01 -10.29 6.95
C GLU A 247 -1.11 -9.46 7.59
N VAL A 248 -2.19 -9.29 6.84
CA VAL A 248 -3.41 -8.57 7.27
C VAL A 248 -4.64 -9.29 6.74
N THR A 249 -5.77 -9.13 7.42
CA THR A 249 -7.07 -9.56 6.88
C THR A 249 -7.61 -8.45 5.98
N ALA A 250 -7.48 -8.64 4.66
CA ALA A 250 -7.97 -7.69 3.67
C ALA A 250 -9.51 -7.68 3.61
N ILE A 251 -10.09 -6.49 3.71
CA ILE A 251 -11.52 -6.20 3.53
C ILE A 251 -11.77 -5.61 2.13
N ASP A 252 -10.95 -4.64 1.72
CA ASP A 252 -11.05 -4.00 0.41
C ASP A 252 -9.66 -3.57 -0.07
N THR A 253 -9.20 -4.09 -1.21
CA THR A 253 -7.88 -3.76 -1.78
C THR A 253 -7.85 -2.45 -2.57
N THR A 254 -8.99 -1.76 -2.71
CA THR A 254 -9.10 -0.53 -3.49
C THR A 254 -8.21 0.58 -2.91
N GLY A 255 -7.36 1.16 -3.75
CA GLY A 255 -6.46 2.26 -3.35
C GLY A 255 -5.22 1.81 -2.58
N ALA A 256 -5.01 0.51 -2.33
CA ALA A 256 -3.83 0.02 -1.62
C ALA A 256 -2.51 0.36 -2.36
N GLY A 257 -2.50 0.24 -3.69
CA GLY A 257 -1.37 0.64 -4.53
C GLY A 257 -1.11 2.14 -4.50
N ASP A 258 -2.17 2.96 -4.52
CA ASP A 258 -2.08 4.41 -4.44
C ASP A 258 -1.56 4.84 -3.05
N ALA A 259 -2.03 4.19 -1.98
CA ALA A 259 -1.60 4.45 -0.61
C ALA A 259 -0.15 4.03 -0.36
N PHE A 260 0.26 2.86 -0.89
CA PHE A 260 1.65 2.43 -0.91
C PHE A 260 2.53 3.50 -1.58
N TRP A 261 2.12 3.98 -2.76
CA TRP A 261 2.90 4.94 -3.51
C TRP A 261 2.95 6.32 -2.85
N ALA A 262 1.83 6.78 -2.28
CA ALA A 262 1.79 7.97 -1.44
C ALA A 262 2.79 7.90 -0.29
N ALA A 263 2.85 6.77 0.42
CA ALA A 263 3.77 6.55 1.52
C ALA A 263 5.23 6.51 1.08
N PHE A 264 5.51 5.82 -0.03
CA PHE A 264 6.84 5.77 -0.63
C PHE A 264 7.33 7.18 -1.00
N LEU A 265 6.52 7.96 -1.73
CA LEU A 265 6.87 9.31 -2.15
C LEU A 265 6.99 10.28 -0.97
N THR A 266 6.16 10.12 0.06
CA THR A 266 6.23 10.94 1.28
C THR A 266 7.58 10.75 1.99
N ARG A 267 7.97 9.50 2.26
CA ARG A 267 9.26 9.20 2.91
C ARG A 267 10.45 9.64 2.06
N LEU A 268 10.37 9.44 0.74
CA LEU A 268 11.41 9.92 -0.15
C LEU A 268 11.53 11.45 -0.12
N GLU A 269 10.41 12.18 -0.16
CA GLU A 269 10.43 13.65 -0.12
C GLU A 269 11.01 14.18 1.20
N GLU A 270 10.69 13.55 2.33
CA GLU A 270 11.29 13.87 3.64
C GLU A 270 12.81 13.75 3.61
N MET A 271 13.35 12.67 3.03
CA MET A 271 14.80 12.49 2.87
C MET A 271 15.40 13.55 1.94
N LEU A 272 14.73 13.89 0.84
CA LEU A 272 15.22 14.93 -0.08
C LEU A 272 15.22 16.32 0.57
N VAL A 273 14.28 16.60 1.49
CA VAL A 273 14.25 17.86 2.24
C VAL A 273 15.44 18.00 3.18
N THR A 274 15.97 16.89 3.73
CA THR A 274 17.17 16.91 4.58
C THR A 274 18.49 17.02 3.80
N GLY A 275 18.41 17.16 2.47
CA GLY A 275 19.57 17.31 1.59
C GLY A 275 20.11 15.98 1.05
N ARG A 276 19.45 14.85 1.34
CA ARG A 276 19.77 13.59 0.68
C ARG A 276 19.43 13.66 -0.80
N GLN A 277 20.14 12.86 -1.59
CA GLN A 277 19.90 12.70 -3.01
C GLN A 277 19.58 11.25 -3.30
N LEU A 278 18.78 11.00 -4.33
CA LEU A 278 18.35 9.66 -4.72
C LEU A 278 19.52 8.67 -4.88
N SER A 279 20.64 9.10 -5.48
CA SER A 279 21.85 8.29 -5.68
C SER A 279 22.70 8.08 -4.42
N GLY A 280 22.40 8.80 -3.33
CA GLY A 280 23.12 8.70 -2.06
C GLY A 280 22.32 8.02 -0.97
N LEU A 281 21.16 7.45 -1.27
CA LEU A 281 20.37 6.69 -0.30
C LEU A 281 20.95 5.28 -0.16
N THR A 282 21.19 4.89 1.08
CA THR A 282 21.73 3.58 1.46
C THR A 282 20.65 2.50 1.37
N GLU A 283 21.07 1.24 1.34
CA GLU A 283 20.13 0.11 1.38
C GLU A 283 19.20 0.17 2.60
N GLY A 284 19.72 0.52 3.79
CA GLY A 284 18.92 0.65 5.01
C GLY A 284 17.85 1.74 4.93
N GLU A 285 18.15 2.87 4.28
CA GLU A 285 17.16 3.92 4.04
C GLU A 285 16.10 3.48 3.03
N TRP A 286 16.48 2.72 2.01
CA TRP A 286 15.51 2.12 1.09
C TRP A 286 14.62 1.10 1.79
N GLN A 287 15.18 0.27 2.66
CA GLN A 287 14.42 -0.65 3.49
C GLN A 287 13.41 0.09 4.37
N GLU A 288 13.79 1.21 4.98
CA GLU A 288 12.86 2.04 5.77
C GLU A 288 11.70 2.58 4.91
N VAL A 289 12.01 3.16 3.74
CA VAL A 289 11.01 3.71 2.80
C VAL A 289 10.03 2.61 2.35
N LEU A 290 10.56 1.45 1.92
CA LEU A 290 9.75 0.31 1.47
C LEU A 290 8.91 -0.30 2.60
N THR A 291 9.49 -0.44 3.80
CA THR A 291 8.78 -0.98 4.98
C THR A 291 7.58 -0.11 5.32
N PHE A 292 7.79 1.21 5.37
CA PHE A 292 6.72 2.16 5.63
C PHE A 292 5.64 2.11 4.54
N ALA A 293 6.03 2.06 3.26
CA ALA A 293 5.10 1.97 2.14
C ALA A 293 4.30 0.65 2.15
N ASN A 294 4.96 -0.49 2.37
CA ASN A 294 4.32 -1.80 2.51
C ASN A 294 3.29 -1.80 3.64
N ARG A 295 3.62 -1.21 4.81
CA ARG A 295 2.71 -1.17 5.95
C ARG A 295 1.48 -0.31 5.65
N VAL A 296 1.67 0.87 5.03
CA VAL A 296 0.54 1.72 4.62
C VAL A 296 -0.36 0.98 3.62
N GLY A 297 0.23 0.35 2.60
CA GLY A 297 -0.52 -0.44 1.62
C GLY A 297 -1.34 -1.55 2.28
N ALA A 298 -0.72 -2.33 3.18
CA ALA A 298 -1.38 -3.40 3.92
C ALA A 298 -2.53 -2.89 4.80
N LEU A 299 -2.28 -1.86 5.63
CA LEU A 299 -3.29 -1.28 6.53
C LEU A 299 -4.48 -0.69 5.76
N THR A 300 -4.22 -0.09 4.59
CA THR A 300 -5.28 0.43 3.72
C THR A 300 -6.25 -0.69 3.30
N THR A 301 -5.77 -1.93 3.14
CA THR A 301 -6.67 -3.04 2.77
C THR A 301 -7.63 -3.47 3.88
N THR A 302 -7.37 -3.07 5.14
CA THR A 302 -8.14 -3.53 6.32
C THR A 302 -9.42 -2.75 6.56
N ARG A 303 -9.73 -1.75 5.71
CA ARG A 303 -10.89 -0.87 5.83
C ARG A 303 -11.52 -0.66 4.44
N PRO A 304 -12.83 -0.41 4.37
CA PRO A 304 -13.49 -0.18 3.08
C PRO A 304 -13.17 1.19 2.47
N GLY A 305 -12.93 1.21 1.14
CA GLY A 305 -12.82 2.40 0.29
C GLY A 305 -11.43 3.05 0.26
N ALA A 306 -11.02 3.60 -0.89
CA ALA A 306 -9.67 4.12 -1.15
C ALA A 306 -9.18 5.18 -0.14
N ILE A 307 -9.56 6.45 -0.31
CA ILE A 307 -9.05 7.58 0.50
C ILE A 307 -9.42 7.43 1.99
N ALA A 308 -10.61 6.90 2.26
CA ALA A 308 -11.11 6.72 3.62
C ALA A 308 -10.26 5.71 4.41
N ALA A 309 -9.82 4.62 3.76
CA ALA A 309 -9.07 3.55 4.42
C ALA A 309 -7.60 3.88 4.71
N ILE A 310 -7.01 4.83 3.97
CA ILE A 310 -5.59 5.20 4.16
C ILE A 310 -5.33 5.54 5.64
N PRO A 311 -4.35 4.91 6.30
CA PRO A 311 -4.06 5.23 7.70
C PRO A 311 -3.41 6.61 7.85
N THR A 312 -3.52 7.17 9.04
CA THR A 312 -2.71 8.33 9.45
C THR A 312 -1.28 7.88 9.74
N ARG A 313 -0.33 8.82 9.69
CA ARG A 313 1.06 8.55 10.08
C ARG A 313 1.19 7.93 11.47
N ALA A 314 0.45 8.45 12.45
CA ALA A 314 0.49 7.97 13.82
C ALA A 314 0.01 6.51 13.93
N GLU A 315 -1.02 6.12 13.18
CA GLU A 315 -1.46 4.71 13.13
C GLU A 315 -0.36 3.81 12.54
N VAL A 316 0.29 4.23 11.46
CA VAL A 316 1.37 3.46 10.83
C VAL A 316 2.57 3.34 11.75
N GLU A 317 2.99 4.43 12.38
CA GLU A 317 4.13 4.44 13.31
C GLU A 317 3.82 3.63 14.57
N ALA A 318 2.59 3.69 15.09
CA ALA A 318 2.16 2.82 16.19
C ALA A 318 2.20 1.34 15.79
N GLU A 319 1.79 1.00 14.57
CA GLU A 319 1.82 -0.36 14.02
C GLU A 319 3.22 -0.87 13.64
N LEU A 320 4.16 0.03 13.33
CA LEU A 320 5.57 -0.32 13.10
C LEU A 320 6.34 -0.41 14.41
N ALA A 321 6.01 0.42 15.40
CA ALA A 321 6.56 0.37 16.75
C ALA A 321 5.98 -0.78 17.56
N ALA A 322 4.71 -1.14 17.30
CA ALA A 322 4.15 -2.43 17.67
C ALA A 322 4.87 -3.48 16.84
N ALA A 323 5.97 -3.99 17.38
CA ALA A 323 6.87 -4.90 16.68
C ALA A 323 6.08 -5.98 15.91
N PRO A 324 6.47 -6.29 14.65
CA PRO A 324 6.11 -7.59 14.12
C PRO A 324 6.68 -8.62 15.11
N VAL A 325 5.82 -9.42 15.72
CA VAL A 325 6.27 -10.62 16.44
C VAL A 325 6.76 -11.61 15.38
N THR A 326 7.98 -11.41 14.90
CA THR A 326 8.74 -12.38 14.10
C THR A 326 10.22 -12.32 14.49
N SER A 327 10.58 -13.24 15.39
CA SER A 327 11.82 -14.02 15.45
C SER A 327 13.18 -13.31 15.54
N ALA A 328 13.54 -12.97 16.77
CA ALA A 328 14.73 -13.43 17.52
C ALA A 328 14.75 -12.51 18.74
N ASP A 329 14.38 -12.97 19.93
CA ASP A 329 15.50 -13.22 20.84
C ASP A 329 15.33 -14.46 21.71
N TYR A 330 14.13 -15.04 21.84
CA TYR A 330 14.00 -16.32 22.54
C TYR A 330 12.87 -17.19 21.98
N ILE A 331 13.26 -18.21 21.20
CA ILE A 331 12.37 -19.28 20.73
C ILE A 331 12.90 -20.60 21.29
N ARG A 332 12.00 -21.46 21.77
CA ARG A 332 12.39 -22.80 22.23
C ARG A 332 11.37 -23.86 21.85
N GLN A 333 11.84 -24.90 21.18
CA GLN A 333 11.05 -26.12 20.99
C GLN A 333 11.15 -26.99 22.25
N VAL A 334 10.00 -27.45 22.73
CA VAL A 334 9.89 -28.23 23.97
C VAL A 334 8.95 -29.40 23.74
N THR A 335 9.39 -30.60 24.11
CA THR A 335 8.51 -31.77 24.21
C THR A 335 7.71 -31.67 25.51
N VAL A 336 6.40 -31.83 25.43
CA VAL A 336 5.52 -31.82 26.59
C VAL A 336 5.60 -33.18 27.30
N GLU A 337 6.24 -33.23 28.46
CA GLU A 337 6.41 -34.44 29.29
C GLU A 337 5.38 -34.52 30.43
N LEU A 338 4.42 -33.59 30.46
CA LEU A 338 3.31 -33.57 31.42
C LEU A 338 2.41 -34.81 31.23
N PRO A 339 2.05 -35.58 32.28
CA PRO A 339 1.29 -36.83 32.16
C PRO A 339 -0.08 -36.70 31.49
N GLU A 340 -0.74 -35.55 31.68
CA GLU A 340 -2.07 -35.22 31.14
C GLU A 340 -1.97 -34.37 29.85
N GLY A 341 -0.76 -34.07 29.37
CA GLY A 341 -0.51 -33.08 28.33
C GLY A 341 -0.74 -31.65 28.85
N LEU A 342 -1.01 -30.72 27.94
CA LEU A 342 -1.28 -29.31 28.27
C LEU A 342 -2.79 -29.03 28.22
N LEU A 343 -3.53 -29.70 29.11
CA LEU A 343 -4.99 -29.71 29.16
C LEU A 343 -5.48 -29.56 30.61
N GLY A 344 -6.72 -29.09 30.79
CA GLY A 344 -7.35 -29.01 32.11
C GLY A 344 -6.49 -28.28 33.15
N ARG A 345 -6.11 -28.99 34.24
CA ARG A 345 -5.35 -28.41 35.37
C ARG A 345 -3.94 -27.98 34.96
N SER A 346 -3.25 -28.72 34.10
CA SER A 346 -1.90 -28.36 33.67
C SER A 346 -1.88 -27.13 32.78
N ALA A 347 -2.90 -26.94 31.93
CA ALA A 347 -3.10 -25.72 31.15
C ALA A 347 -3.33 -24.49 32.06
N ALA A 348 -4.14 -24.63 33.13
CA ALA A 348 -4.37 -23.55 34.08
C ALA A 348 -3.09 -23.14 34.83
N LEU A 349 -2.30 -24.12 35.27
CA LEU A 349 -1.02 -23.86 35.95
C LEU A 349 0.04 -23.27 35.00
N PHE A 350 0.06 -23.70 33.74
CA PHE A 350 0.93 -23.12 32.71
C PHE A 350 0.60 -21.64 32.48
N VAL A 351 -0.68 -21.32 32.30
CA VAL A 351 -1.17 -19.95 32.11
C VAL A 351 -0.89 -19.08 33.34
N GLN A 352 -1.09 -19.61 34.54
CA GLN A 352 -0.75 -18.93 35.78
C GLN A 352 0.75 -18.65 35.87
N THR A 353 1.59 -19.58 35.42
CA THR A 353 3.05 -19.43 35.39
C THR A 353 3.47 -18.38 34.37
N ALA A 354 2.88 -18.40 33.17
CA ALA A 354 3.11 -17.39 32.13
C ALA A 354 2.66 -15.99 32.57
N GLY A 355 1.57 -15.89 33.34
CA GLY A 355 1.02 -14.64 33.86
C GLY A 355 1.89 -13.93 34.90
N LYS A 356 2.97 -14.56 35.39
CA LYS A 356 3.92 -13.94 36.33
C LYS A 356 4.87 -12.96 35.68
N TYR A 357 5.02 -13.03 34.35
CA TYR A 357 6.00 -12.25 33.61
C TYR A 357 5.34 -11.11 32.86
N GLU A 358 6.05 -9.98 32.75
CA GLU A 358 5.60 -8.88 31.88
C GLU A 358 5.82 -9.20 30.38
N ALA A 359 6.75 -10.10 30.06
CA ALA A 359 7.02 -10.59 28.71
C ALA A 359 5.74 -10.95 27.93
N LEU A 360 5.74 -10.66 26.63
CA LEU A 360 4.80 -11.21 25.68
C LEU A 360 5.15 -12.69 25.45
N LEU A 361 4.23 -13.59 25.77
CA LEU A 361 4.47 -15.03 25.73
C LEU A 361 3.46 -15.69 24.79
N LYS A 362 3.95 -16.46 23.81
CA LYS A 362 3.11 -17.27 22.92
C LYS A 362 3.54 -18.72 22.93
N ILE A 363 2.58 -19.61 22.67
CA ILE A 363 2.81 -21.04 22.47
C ILE A 363 2.21 -21.48 21.14
N GLY A 364 3.04 -22.12 20.33
CA GLY A 364 2.70 -22.66 19.02
C GLY A 364 2.64 -24.18 19.05
N TYR A 365 1.60 -24.74 18.43
CA TYR A 365 1.44 -26.18 18.22
C TYR A 365 0.73 -26.41 16.89
N GLN A 366 1.34 -27.20 16.02
CA GLN A 366 0.92 -27.35 14.62
C GLN A 366 0.81 -25.96 13.94
N ASN A 367 -0.30 -25.67 13.26
CA ASN A 367 -0.53 -24.39 12.56
C ASN A 367 -1.24 -23.35 13.43
N LYS A 368 -1.25 -23.51 14.76
CA LYS A 368 -1.88 -22.58 15.69
C LYS A 368 -0.84 -21.93 16.59
N LEU A 369 -1.00 -20.63 16.80
CA LEU A 369 -0.20 -19.83 17.73
C LEU A 369 -1.16 -19.06 18.64
N VAL A 370 -1.02 -19.22 19.95
CA VAL A 370 -1.92 -18.60 20.93
C VAL A 370 -1.12 -17.88 22.00
N ASP A 371 -1.77 -16.91 22.65
CA ASP A 371 -1.24 -16.27 23.85
C ASP A 371 -1.10 -17.30 24.98
N ALA A 372 0.11 -17.45 25.52
CA ALA A 372 0.41 -18.37 26.60
C ALA A 372 -0.27 -17.98 27.93
N LYS A 373 -0.74 -16.73 28.04
CA LYS A 373 -1.52 -16.20 29.18
C LYS A 373 -3.03 -16.38 29.00
N SER A 374 -3.49 -16.95 27.87
CA SER A 374 -4.90 -17.20 27.60
C SER A 374 -5.27 -18.66 27.84
N ILE A 375 -6.06 -18.92 28.89
CA ILE A 375 -6.52 -20.28 29.20
C ILE A 375 -7.32 -20.93 28.07
N LEU A 376 -8.22 -20.18 27.42
CA LEU A 376 -8.97 -20.67 26.27
C LEU A 376 -8.04 -20.96 25.09
N GLY A 377 -7.06 -20.08 24.84
CA GLY A 377 -6.07 -20.27 23.77
C GLY A 377 -5.26 -21.55 23.97
N VAL A 378 -4.67 -21.71 25.15
CA VAL A 378 -3.83 -22.88 25.48
C VAL A 378 -4.63 -24.18 25.42
N MET A 379 -5.85 -24.22 25.93
CA MET A 379 -6.70 -25.41 25.88
C MET A 379 -7.08 -25.84 24.46
N VAL A 380 -7.30 -24.87 23.55
CA VAL A 380 -7.68 -25.14 22.14
C VAL A 380 -6.55 -25.80 21.34
N LEU A 381 -5.30 -25.73 21.84
CA LEU A 381 -4.18 -26.43 21.20
C LEU A 381 -4.29 -27.94 21.31
N GLY A 382 -4.91 -28.48 22.35
CA GLY A 382 -5.14 -29.93 22.44
C GLY A 382 -3.89 -30.78 22.66
N VAL A 383 -2.80 -30.20 23.18
CA VAL A 383 -1.47 -30.84 23.21
C VAL A 383 -1.42 -32.02 24.16
N ARG A 384 -0.97 -33.18 23.65
CA ARG A 384 -0.87 -34.45 24.38
C ARG A 384 0.55 -34.72 24.89
N PRO A 385 0.74 -35.64 25.86
CA PRO A 385 2.07 -36.06 26.29
C PRO A 385 2.91 -36.56 25.12
N GLY A 386 4.19 -36.16 25.09
CA GLY A 386 5.16 -36.52 24.05
C GLY A 386 5.13 -35.65 22.80
N GLU A 387 4.20 -34.69 22.69
CA GLU A 387 4.11 -33.79 21.55
C GLU A 387 5.02 -32.56 21.68
N GLN A 388 5.50 -32.03 20.56
CA GLN A 388 6.35 -30.85 20.53
C GLN A 388 5.54 -29.56 20.37
N VAL A 389 5.88 -28.57 21.18
CA VAL A 389 5.38 -27.20 21.08
C VAL A 389 6.54 -26.22 20.91
N THR A 390 6.26 -25.04 20.38
CA THR A 390 7.23 -23.95 20.29
C THR A 390 6.81 -22.82 21.20
N LEU A 391 7.66 -22.45 22.15
CA LEU A 391 7.48 -21.29 23.00
C LEU A 391 8.18 -20.08 22.39
N TYR A 392 7.52 -18.93 22.49
CA TYR A 392 8.02 -17.63 22.06
C TYR A 392 7.92 -16.67 23.23
N ALA A 393 8.98 -15.93 23.52
CA ALA A 393 8.97 -14.85 24.50
C ALA A 393 9.62 -13.59 23.95
N ASP A 394 9.05 -12.44 24.29
CA ASP A 394 9.53 -11.12 23.90
C ASP A 394 9.30 -10.11 25.03
N GLY A 395 10.21 -9.15 25.18
CA GLY A 395 10.18 -8.13 26.23
C GLY A 395 10.93 -8.48 27.53
N PRO A 396 10.69 -7.73 28.62
CA PRO A 396 11.37 -7.91 29.89
C PRO A 396 11.21 -9.33 30.42
N GLU A 397 12.26 -9.92 31.01
CA GLU A 397 12.24 -11.27 31.60
C GLU A 397 12.04 -12.43 30.60
N ALA A 398 12.09 -12.18 29.29
CA ALA A 398 11.81 -13.20 28.26
C ALA A 398 12.64 -14.49 28.38
N ALA A 399 13.95 -14.37 28.67
CA ALA A 399 14.83 -15.52 28.85
C ALA A 399 14.43 -16.40 30.05
N GLU A 400 14.13 -15.77 31.19
CA GLU A 400 13.72 -16.43 32.43
C GLU A 400 12.33 -17.05 32.32
N ALA A 401 11.41 -16.34 31.68
CA ALA A 401 10.07 -16.83 31.37
C ALA A 401 10.13 -18.11 30.53
N LEU A 402 10.97 -18.15 29.50
CA LEU A 402 11.15 -19.33 28.65
C LEU A 402 11.79 -20.50 29.38
N GLU A 403 12.79 -20.26 30.21
CA GLU A 403 13.41 -21.32 31.01
C GLU A 403 12.41 -21.95 31.98
N THR A 404 11.61 -21.12 32.64
CA THR A 404 10.56 -21.55 33.57
C THR A 404 9.47 -22.34 32.86
N LEU A 405 8.92 -21.82 31.76
CA LEU A 405 7.87 -22.50 31.00
C LEU A 405 8.36 -23.79 30.34
N THR A 406 9.63 -23.83 29.90
CA THR A 406 10.24 -25.06 29.40
C THR A 406 10.34 -26.12 30.50
N SER A 407 10.85 -25.73 31.66
CA SER A 407 10.99 -26.62 32.81
C SER A 407 9.62 -27.14 33.28
N PHE A 408 8.59 -26.28 33.22
CA PHE A 408 7.22 -26.67 33.48
C PHE A 408 6.73 -27.74 32.52
N LEU A 409 6.87 -27.53 31.20
CA LEU A 409 6.42 -28.50 30.19
C LEU A 409 7.20 -29.83 30.25
N GLN A 410 8.44 -29.81 30.73
CA GLN A 410 9.25 -31.01 30.98
C GLN A 410 8.97 -31.67 32.34
N GLY A 411 8.01 -31.17 33.12
CA GLY A 411 7.68 -31.73 34.44
C GLY A 411 8.77 -31.57 35.50
N LYS A 412 9.72 -30.65 35.31
CA LYS A 412 10.88 -30.42 36.20
C LYS A 412 10.60 -29.40 37.31
N THR A 413 9.56 -28.60 37.18
CA THR A 413 9.12 -27.69 38.25
C THR A 413 8.29 -28.47 39.27
N GLY A 414 8.90 -28.73 40.43
CA GLY A 414 8.26 -28.90 41.74
C GLY A 414 6.94 -29.65 41.77
N SER A 415 7.02 -30.91 42.18
CA SER A 415 6.00 -31.53 43.00
C SER A 415 5.64 -30.62 44.17
N GLU A 416 4.52 -29.91 44.09
CA GLU A 416 3.76 -29.55 45.28
C GLU A 416 2.43 -30.29 45.19
N SER A 417 2.38 -31.33 46.02
CA SER A 417 1.23 -32.10 46.47
C SER A 417 0.04 -31.25 46.88
#